data_AF-A0A6J4F3N9-F1
#
_entry.id   AF-A0A6J4F3N9-F1
#
_cell.length_a   1.000
_cell.length_b   1.000
_cell.length_c   1.000
_cell.angle_alpha   90.00
_cell.angle_beta   90.00
_cell.angle_gamma   90.00
#
_symmetry.space_group_name_H-M   'P 1'
#
loop_
_entity.id
_entity.type
_entity.pdbx_description
1 polymer ?
#
loop_
_entity_poly.entity_id
_entity_poly.type
_entity_poly.pdbx_seq_one_letter_code
_entity_poly.pdbx_strand_id
1 'polypeptide(L)' 'MESRQQWIELAHILEAEWRGERINRNQARDLAVTLLPKHPEMRMTLSSIQTRMARA' A
#
# COMPACT_ATOMS: atom_id res chain seq x y z
N MET A 1 13.72 2.01 -7.85
CA MET A 1 13.16 0.89 -7.06
C MET A 1 12.24 0.07 -7.96
N GLU A 2 12.47 -1.24 -8.04
CA GLU A 2 11.65 -2.13 -8.87
C GLU A 2 10.25 -2.32 -8.25
N SER A 3 9.22 -2.48 -9.09
CA SER A 3 7.84 -2.67 -8.62
C SER A 3 7.68 -3.86 -7.67
N ARG A 4 8.48 -4.92 -7.84
CA ARG A 4 8.48 -6.09 -6.94
C ARG A 4 8.83 -5.72 -5.50
N GLN A 5 9.87 -4.91 -5.30
CA GLN A 5 10.29 -4.50 -3.96
C GLN A 5 9.21 -3.63 -3.29
N GLN A 6 8.58 -2.74 -4.06
CA GLN A 6 7.45 -1.93 -3.60
C GLN A 6 6.25 -2.77 -3.16
N TRP A 7 5.96 -3.86 -3.88
CA TRP A 7 4.91 -4.81 -3.49
C TRP A 7 5.23 -5.55 -2.19
N ILE A 8 6.48 -6.00 -2.02
CA ILE A 8 6.92 -6.67 -0.79
C ILE A 8 6.80 -5.73 0.41
N GLU A 9 7.25 -4.48 0.27
CA GLU A 9 7.13 -3.47 1.32
C GLU A 9 5.68 -3.17 1.67
N LEU A 10 4.81 -3.01 0.66
CA LEU A 10 3.39 -2.78 0.89
C LEU A 10 2.75 -3.98 1.60
N ALA A 11 3.08 -5.21 1.20
CA ALA A 11 2.56 -6.42 1.83
C ALA A 11 2.97 -6.52 3.31
N HIS A 12 4.23 -6.25 3.64
CA HIS A 12 4.70 -6.25 5.03
C HIS A 12 3.97 -5.20 5.88
N ILE A 13 3.72 -3.99 5.35
CA ILE A 13 2.98 -2.97 6.09
C ILE A 13 1.53 -3.42 6.35
N LEU A 14 0.87 -3.99 5.34
CA LEU A 14 -0.51 -4.47 5.49
C LEU A 14 -0.60 -5.68 6.43
N GLU A 15 0.40 -6.55 6.44
CA GLU A 15 0.49 -7.66 7.38
C GLU A 15 0.64 -7.16 8.83
N ALA A 16 1.52 -6.18 9.06
CA ALA A 16 1.65 -5.55 10.38
C ALA A 16 0.34 -4.90 10.83
N GLU A 17 -0.39 -4.23 9.93
CA GLU A 17 -1.73 -3.67 10.21
C GLU A 17 -2.70 -4.77 10.67
N TRP A 18 -2.72 -5.90 9.95
CA TRP A 18 -3.59 -7.04 10.26
C TRP A 18 -3.28 -7.67 11.62
N ARG A 19 -2.00 -7.67 12.03
CA ARG A 19 -1.55 -8.11 13.36
C ARG A 19 -1.87 -7.12 14.48
N GLY A 20 -2.44 -5.95 14.17
CA GLY A 20 -2.76 -4.90 15.13
C GLY A 20 -1.55 -4.05 15.53
N GLU A 21 -0.46 -4.12 14.77
CA GLU A 21 0.75 -3.33 15.03
C GLU A 21 0.59 -1.89 14.51
N ARG A 22 1.38 -0.98 15.08
CA ARG A 22 1.40 0.41 14.60
C ARG A 22 2.16 0.48 13.27
N ILE A 23 1.48 0.93 12.23
CA ILE A 23 2.05 1.06 10.88
C ILE A 23 2.35 2.51 10.48
N ASN A 24 3.21 2.67 9.48
CA ASN A 24 3.37 3.94 8.77
C ASN A 24 2.35 4.04 7.62
N ARG A 25 1.18 4.64 7.92
CA ARG A 25 0.08 4.80 6.96
C ARG A 25 0.46 5.65 5.75
N ASN A 26 1.29 6.68 5.93
CA ASN A 26 1.77 7.53 4.83
C ASN A 26 2.60 6.71 3.83
N GLN A 27 3.51 5.87 4.34
CA GLN A 27 4.31 4.99 3.50
C GLN A 27 3.45 4.00 2.70
N ALA A 28 2.44 3.38 3.33
CA ALA A 28 1.52 2.48 2.63
C ALA A 28 0.74 3.21 1.52
N ARG A 29 0.27 4.43 1.79
CA ARG A 29 -0.39 5.28 0.80
C ARG A 29 0.53 5.60 -0.37
N ASP A 30 1.76 6.03 -0.10
CA ASP A 30 2.71 6.46 -1.12
C ASP A 30 3.16 5.28 -2.01
N LEU A 31 3.34 4.10 -1.43
CA LEU A 31 3.56 2.86 -2.16
C LEU A 31 2.37 2.53 -3.07
N ALA A 32 1.14 2.65 -2.56
CA ALA A 32 -0.05 2.39 -3.35
C ALA A 32 -0.24 3.40 -4.50
N VAL A 33 0.09 4.69 -4.30
CA VAL A 33 0.14 5.72 -5.37
C VAL A 33 1.17 5.36 -6.44
N THR A 34 2.35 4.89 -6.02
CA THR A 34 3.43 4.55 -6.94
C THR A 34 3.15 3.29 -7.76
N LEU A 35 2.47 2.31 -7.17
CA LEU A 35 2.14 1.03 -7.82
C LEU A 35 0.93 1.15 -8.77
N LEU A 36 -0.04 2.01 -8.47
CA LEU A 36 -1.31 2.13 -9.21
C LEU A 36 -1.16 2.29 -10.74
N PRO A 37 -0.34 3.22 -11.28
CA PRO A 37 -0.21 3.39 -12.72
C PRO A 37 0.50 2.23 -13.41
N LYS A 38 1.28 1.44 -12.66
CA LYS A 38 2.06 0.30 -13.19
C LYS A 38 1.26 -1.01 -13.20
N HIS A 39 0.20 -1.08 -12.39
CA HIS A 39 -0.59 -2.27 -12.13
C HIS A 39 -2.10 -1.96 -12.22
N PRO A 40 -2.62 -1.63 -13.42
CA PRO A 40 -4.03 -1.29 -13.60
C PRO A 40 -4.97 -2.44 -13.21
N GLU A 41 -4.51 -3.69 -13.28
CA GLU A 41 -5.22 -4.89 -12.82
C GLU A 41 -5.53 -4.86 -11.31
N MET A 42 -4.72 -4.16 -10.52
CA MET A 42 -4.90 -4.00 -9.07
C MET A 42 -5.56 -2.67 -8.68
N ARG A 43 -6.14 -1.94 -9.65
CA ARG A 43 -6.69 -0.58 -9.42
C ARG A 43 -7.64 -0.51 -8.23
N MET A 44 -8.59 -1.44 -8.12
CA MET A 44 -9.55 -1.46 -7.00
C MET A 44 -8.84 -1.58 -5.65
N THR A 45 -7.91 -2.54 -5.54
CA THR A 45 -7.16 -2.80 -4.30
C THR A 45 -6.30 -1.61 -3.92
N LEU A 46 -5.53 -1.07 -4.87
CA LEU A 46 -4.61 0.03 -4.61
C LEU A 46 -5.33 1.35 -4.30
N SER A 47 -6.43 1.66 -5.00
CA SER A 47 -7.26 2.84 -4.67
C SER A 47 -7.94 2.71 -3.31
N SER A 48 -8.35 1.50 -2.92
CA SER A 48 -8.91 1.23 -1.60
C SER A 48 -7.86 1.46 -0.49
N ILE A 49 -6.64 0.95 -0.68
CA ILE A 49 -5.52 1.18 0.25
C ILE A 49 -5.22 2.67 0.36
N GLN A 50 -5.09 3.40 -0.76
CA GLN A 50 -4.86 4.85 -0.76
C GLN A 50 -5.92 5.59 0.07
N THR A 51 -7.19 5.29 -0.18
CA THR A 51 -8.32 5.94 0.50
C THR A 51 -8.32 5.62 1.99
N ARG A 52 -8.10 4.35 2.37
CA ARG A 52 -8.08 3.91 3.77
C ARG A 52 -6.94 4.58 4.53
N MET A 53 -5.75 4.59 3.95
CA MET A 53 -4.53 5.13 4.60
C MET A 53 -4.50 6.66 4.69
N ALA A 54 -5.26 7.36 3.83
CA ALA A 54 -5.40 8.81 3.89
C ALA A 54 -6.34 9.31 5.00
N ARG A 55 -7.21 8.44 5.54
CA ARG A 55 -8.12 8.79 6.64
C ARG A 55 -7.40 8.67 7.99
N ALA A 56 -7.58 9.69 8.83
CA ALA A 56 -7.03 9.83 10.18
C ALA A 56 -7.72 8.89 11.17
#